data_AF-A0A3B5KLZ3-F1
#
_entry.id   AF-A0A3B5KLZ3-F1
#
_cell.length_a   1.000
_cell.length_b   1.000
_cell.length_c   1.000
_cell.angle_alpha   90.00
_cell.angle_beta   90.00
_cell.angle_gamma   90.00
#
_symmetry.space_group_name_H-M   'P 1'
#
loop_
_entity.id
_entity.type
_entity.pdbx_description
1 polymer ?
#
loop_
_entity_poly.entity_id
_entity_poly.type
_entity_poly.pdbx_seq_one_letter_code
_entity_poly.pdbx_strand_id
1 'polypeptide(L)'
;MDGSTIYVRDRGNLRRVSDIVLAQPKPGSSCRRVNPLVLRKKHFIFTYNSEGSLRYTTKSLFDITLLFVADNIHNVESLVGFPEQIGDKLFAAAEENHVFLNADIASKAIKLFSDAYGGMVLGSLCLRNRFPLLHERMDEIKSFQSLKSLDLFGCRLGDNHEIFLHLTTSSLASSLVELSIGGNSLSDAGLQRLTAPIRMMKKGFDCLKSLDISHNTITDRALRYLTCLHKLEKLDVSATGLMLGTTLKNTIRDLLGLIYSERPLDIFDHARCRTAGWAEQVINQWEMCGQQVNKLKKIDESRASARRFFGRQKFVRDVLNAAPVACTRAEEAKRDVLHFYRPAASAHPPDRQTPSSTSHHQALLSCQNLKKRQRLPENGDAPRQGPPKKPTLTAEDIDLLSNY
;
A
#
# COMPACT_ATOMS: atom_id res chain seq x y z
N MET A 1 -3.38 -9.73 54.00
CA MET A 1 -2.00 -10.09 54.36
C MET A 1 -2.08 -11.51 54.89
N ASP A 2 -1.65 -12.48 54.09
CA ASP A 2 -1.01 -13.72 54.52
C ASP A 2 -0.54 -14.45 53.26
N GLY A 3 0.77 -14.44 53.06
CA GLY A 3 1.43 -15.06 51.92
C GLY A 3 1.38 -16.58 52.04
N SER A 4 0.31 -17.18 51.52
CA SER A 4 0.21 -18.63 51.38
C SER A 4 1.34 -19.12 50.49
N THR A 5 2.33 -19.74 51.10
CA THR A 5 3.53 -20.24 50.45
C THR A 5 3.19 -21.49 49.64
N ILE A 6 3.28 -21.39 48.31
CA ILE A 6 2.93 -22.48 47.39
C ILE A 6 4.13 -23.44 47.27
N TYR A 7 3.87 -24.75 47.42
CA TYR A 7 4.85 -25.81 47.27
C TYR A 7 4.52 -26.68 46.05
N VAL A 8 5.56 -27.14 45.34
CA VAL A 8 5.44 -28.05 44.18
C VAL A 8 6.33 -29.27 44.43
N ARG A 9 5.83 -30.46 44.09
CA ARG A 9 6.56 -31.72 44.24
C ARG A 9 7.30 -32.04 42.94
N ASP A 10 8.62 -31.93 42.96
CA ASP A 10 9.49 -32.29 41.83
C ASP A 10 10.36 -33.51 42.20
N ARG A 11 10.28 -34.57 41.38
CA ARG A 11 10.99 -35.86 41.58
C ARG A 11 10.90 -36.41 43.01
N GLY A 12 9.72 -36.34 43.62
CA GLY A 12 9.44 -36.85 44.96
C GLY A 12 9.73 -35.88 46.11
N ASN A 13 10.39 -34.75 45.86
CA ASN A 13 10.75 -33.76 46.89
C ASN A 13 9.86 -32.51 46.79
N LEU A 14 9.34 -32.04 47.93
CA LEU A 14 8.57 -30.80 48.02
C LEU A 14 9.52 -29.59 47.96
N ARG A 15 9.28 -28.66 47.03
CA ARG A 15 10.06 -27.42 46.90
C ARG A 15 9.13 -26.20 46.92
N ARG A 16 9.60 -25.11 47.53
CA ARG A 16 8.90 -23.82 47.57
C ARG A 16 9.01 -23.14 46.21
N VAL A 17 7.92 -22.58 45.68
CA VAL A 17 7.91 -21.96 44.35
C VAL A 17 8.90 -20.79 44.23
N SER A 18 9.17 -20.06 45.33
CA SER A 18 10.16 -18.97 45.37
C SER A 18 11.61 -19.43 45.17
N ASP A 19 11.90 -20.70 45.42
CA ASP A 19 13.27 -21.22 45.47
C ASP A 19 13.66 -21.87 44.12
N ILE A 20 12.76 -21.83 43.14
CA ILE A 20 13.04 -22.20 41.75
C ILE A 20 13.77 -21.02 41.09
N VAL A 21 14.99 -20.75 41.56
CA VAL A 21 15.90 -19.82 40.90
C VAL A 21 16.33 -20.44 39.59
N LEU A 22 15.98 -19.78 38.48
CA LEU A 22 16.47 -20.05 37.13
C LEU A 22 18.00 -20.10 37.16
N ALA A 23 18.56 -21.31 37.18
CA ALA A 23 19.99 -21.51 37.04
C ALA A 23 20.43 -20.94 35.68
N GLN A 24 21.25 -19.87 35.71
CA GLN A 24 21.95 -19.41 34.52
C GLN A 24 22.91 -20.52 34.03
N PRO A 25 23.02 -20.76 32.71
CA PRO A 25 23.96 -21.74 32.20
C PRO A 25 25.40 -21.24 32.36
N LYS A 26 26.25 -22.06 32.99
CA LYS A 26 27.70 -21.87 33.04
C LYS A 26 28.30 -21.89 31.62
N PRO A 27 29.32 -21.06 31.32
CA PRO A 27 29.99 -21.11 30.03
C PRO A 27 30.98 -22.28 30.02
N GLY A 28 30.73 -23.26 29.15
CA GLY A 28 31.59 -24.43 29.01
C GLY A 28 31.52 -25.01 27.61
N SER A 29 32.58 -24.74 26.83
CA SER A 29 33.19 -25.63 25.83
C SER A 29 32.28 -26.33 24.80
N SER A 30 32.36 -25.82 23.57
CA SER A 30 32.36 -26.54 22.28
C SER A 30 32.05 -28.04 22.31
N CYS A 31 30.87 -28.42 21.81
CA CYS A 31 30.65 -29.48 20.81
C CYS A 31 29.15 -29.55 20.47
N ARG A 32 28.84 -29.57 19.17
CA ARG A 32 27.49 -29.66 18.60
C ARG A 32 26.73 -30.89 19.15
N ARG A 33 25.75 -30.67 20.01
CA ARG A 33 24.52 -31.49 20.09
C ARG A 33 23.36 -30.57 20.42
N VAL A 34 22.47 -30.40 19.45
CA VAL A 34 21.17 -29.77 19.67
C VAL A 34 20.44 -30.64 20.69
N ASN A 35 20.28 -30.15 21.92
CA ASN A 35 19.54 -30.89 22.96
C ASN A 35 18.07 -31.02 22.51
N PRO A 36 17.56 -32.24 22.23
CA PRO A 36 16.19 -32.43 21.75
C PRO A 36 15.12 -32.16 22.82
N LEU A 37 15.53 -31.90 24.07
CA LEU A 37 14.63 -31.67 25.20
C LEU A 37 14.18 -30.21 25.34
N VAL A 38 14.84 -29.24 24.69
CA VAL A 38 14.41 -27.83 24.72
C VAL A 38 13.17 -27.60 23.83
N LEU A 39 13.01 -28.40 22.77
CA LEU A 39 11.81 -28.42 21.90
C LEU A 39 10.53 -28.87 22.63
N ARG A 40 10.64 -29.63 23.74
CA ARG A 40 9.48 -30.26 24.37
C ARG A 40 8.55 -29.31 25.13
N LYS A 41 9.00 -28.11 25.53
CA LYS A 41 8.15 -27.18 26.30
C LYS A 41 7.13 -26.39 25.47
N LYS A 42 7.31 -26.28 24.14
CA LYS A 42 6.42 -25.48 23.27
C LYS A 42 5.07 -26.16 22.95
N HIS A 43 4.94 -27.45 23.24
CA HIS A 43 3.79 -28.28 22.84
C HIS A 43 2.78 -28.52 23.96
N PHE A 44 3.04 -28.03 25.17
CA PHE A 44 2.12 -28.15 26.31
C PHE A 44 1.44 -26.81 26.58
N ILE A 45 0.12 -26.85 26.72
CA ILE A 45 -0.73 -25.73 27.11
C ILE A 45 -1.05 -25.88 28.60
N PHE A 46 -0.87 -24.79 29.34
CA PHE A 46 -1.14 -24.71 30.77
C PHE A 46 -2.47 -24.02 30.99
N THR A 47 -3.42 -24.71 31.61
CA THR A 47 -4.71 -24.12 32.00
C THR A 47 -4.94 -24.33 33.49
N TYR A 48 -5.47 -23.32 34.18
CA TYR A 48 -5.94 -23.47 35.55
C TYR A 48 -7.40 -23.90 35.52
N ASN A 49 -7.76 -24.94 36.28
CA ASN A 49 -9.16 -25.23 36.51
C ASN A 49 -9.75 -24.21 37.51
N SER A 50 -11.08 -24.23 37.70
CA SER A 50 -11.78 -23.39 38.68
C SER A 50 -11.33 -23.61 40.13
N GLU A 51 -10.58 -24.68 40.41
CA GLU A 51 -10.03 -25.03 41.71
C GLU A 51 -8.55 -24.60 41.86
N GLY A 52 -7.97 -23.91 40.87
CA GLY A 52 -6.58 -23.43 40.90
C GLY A 52 -5.50 -24.49 40.62
N SER A 53 -5.88 -25.70 40.22
CA SER A 53 -4.97 -26.76 39.81
C SER A 53 -4.53 -26.63 38.35
N LEU A 54 -3.23 -26.81 38.10
CA LEU A 54 -2.62 -26.72 36.78
C LEU A 54 -2.91 -27.99 35.96
N ARG A 55 -3.61 -27.86 34.81
CA ARG A 55 -3.81 -28.94 33.84
C ARG A 55 -2.84 -28.81 32.67
N TYR A 56 -2.31 -29.96 32.26
CA TYR A 56 -1.44 -30.12 31.09
C TYR A 56 -2.27 -30.65 29.93
N THR A 57 -2.34 -29.89 28.84
CA THR A 57 -2.90 -30.38 27.58
C THR A 57 -1.85 -30.24 26.49
N THR A 58 -1.84 -31.16 25.51
CA THR A 58 -0.92 -31.08 24.37
C THR A 58 -1.57 -30.32 23.22
N LYS A 59 -0.78 -29.54 22.49
CA LYS A 59 -1.20 -28.99 21.20
C LYS A 59 -1.63 -30.12 20.25
N SER A 60 -2.60 -29.86 19.39
CA SER A 60 -3.02 -30.85 18.40
C SER A 60 -1.89 -31.11 17.40
N LEU A 61 -1.87 -32.29 16.75
CA LEU A 61 -0.89 -32.55 15.68
C LEU A 61 -0.94 -31.47 14.59
N PHE A 62 -2.15 -31.00 14.27
CA PHE A 62 -2.36 -29.90 13.35
C PHE A 62 -1.61 -28.63 13.78
N ASP A 63 -1.75 -28.18 15.02
CA ASP A 63 -1.08 -26.97 15.51
C ASP A 63 0.45 -27.12 15.55
N ILE A 64 0.92 -28.32 15.88
CA ILE A 64 2.36 -28.63 15.88
C ILE A 64 2.91 -28.53 14.45
N THR A 65 2.23 -29.13 13.48
CA THR A 65 2.61 -29.06 12.08
C THR A 65 2.52 -27.64 11.53
N LEU A 66 1.45 -26.91 11.86
CA LEU A 66 1.25 -25.51 11.44
C LEU A 66 2.42 -24.63 11.90
N LEU A 67 2.81 -24.72 13.17
CA LEU A 67 3.94 -23.96 13.72
C LEU A 67 5.27 -24.34 13.07
N PHE A 68 5.48 -25.63 12.82
CA PHE A 68 6.67 -26.10 12.12
C PHE A 68 6.77 -25.52 10.70
N VAL A 69 5.66 -25.49 9.97
CA VAL A 69 5.61 -24.89 8.63
C VAL A 69 5.83 -23.38 8.72
N ALA A 70 5.22 -22.68 9.68
CA ALA A 70 5.40 -21.25 9.89
C ALA A 70 6.87 -20.88 10.11
N ASP A 71 7.59 -21.62 10.96
CA ASP A 71 9.02 -21.42 11.22
C ASP A 71 9.90 -21.67 9.99
N ASN A 72 9.42 -22.46 9.03
CA ASN A 72 10.15 -22.89 7.86
C ASN A 72 9.49 -22.42 6.55
N ILE A 73 8.71 -21.33 6.60
CA ILE A 73 7.90 -20.87 5.47
C ILE A 73 8.74 -20.58 4.21
N HIS A 74 10.01 -20.21 4.39
CA HIS A 74 10.97 -19.97 3.31
C HIS A 74 11.29 -21.21 2.47
N ASN A 75 11.00 -22.42 2.97
CA ASN A 75 11.18 -23.68 2.26
C ASN A 75 9.91 -24.14 1.53
N VAL A 76 8.79 -23.42 1.70
CA VAL A 76 7.53 -23.74 1.03
C VAL A 76 7.54 -23.14 -0.36
N GLU A 77 7.32 -23.98 -1.38
CA GLU A 77 7.35 -23.56 -2.78
C GLU A 77 6.06 -22.82 -3.19
N SER A 78 4.89 -23.30 -2.76
CA SER A 78 3.60 -22.72 -3.13
C SER A 78 2.52 -23.02 -2.09
N LEU A 79 1.63 -22.05 -1.86
CA LEU A 79 0.40 -22.20 -1.08
C LEU A 79 -0.86 -22.18 -1.96
N VAL A 80 -0.70 -22.17 -3.30
CA VAL A 80 -1.83 -22.13 -4.23
C VAL A 80 -2.68 -23.39 -4.09
N GLY A 81 -4.00 -23.20 -3.91
CA GLY A 81 -4.96 -24.28 -3.72
C GLY A 81 -5.15 -24.74 -2.27
N PHE A 82 -4.40 -24.17 -1.32
CA PHE A 82 -4.68 -24.39 0.11
C PHE A 82 -5.89 -23.55 0.56
N PRO A 83 -6.74 -24.08 1.46
CA PRO A 83 -7.87 -23.34 2.01
C PRO A 83 -7.43 -22.05 2.72
N GLU A 84 -8.19 -20.98 2.49
CA GLU A 84 -7.94 -19.64 3.05
C GLU A 84 -7.84 -19.65 4.58
N GLN A 85 -8.64 -20.49 5.26
CA GLN A 85 -8.64 -20.61 6.73
C GLN A 85 -7.33 -21.19 7.27
N ILE A 86 -6.66 -22.03 6.47
CA ILE A 86 -5.34 -22.56 6.82
C ILE A 86 -4.27 -21.51 6.50
N GLY A 87 -4.40 -20.82 5.38
CA GLY A 87 -3.54 -19.70 5.00
C GLY A 87 -3.48 -18.60 6.05
N ASP A 88 -4.64 -18.13 6.52
CA ASP A 88 -4.77 -17.12 7.57
C ASP A 88 -4.08 -17.55 8.88
N LYS A 89 -4.38 -18.77 9.35
CA LYS A 89 -3.74 -19.33 10.56
C LYS A 89 -2.23 -19.48 10.41
N LEU A 90 -1.77 -19.89 9.23
CA LEU A 90 -0.33 -20.02 8.95
C LEU A 90 0.36 -18.66 8.90
N PHE A 91 -0.29 -17.66 8.30
CA PHE A 91 0.19 -16.29 8.26
C PHE A 91 0.31 -15.69 9.66
N ALA A 92 -0.74 -15.83 10.48
CA ALA A 92 -0.74 -15.40 11.87
C ALA A 92 0.37 -16.10 12.69
N ALA A 93 0.53 -17.41 12.54
CA ALA A 93 1.61 -18.14 13.20
C ALA A 93 3.01 -17.65 12.78
N ALA A 94 3.20 -17.30 11.50
CA ALA A 94 4.46 -16.74 11.01
C ALA A 94 4.72 -15.31 11.53
N GLU A 95 3.67 -14.51 11.70
CA GLU A 95 3.73 -13.17 12.31
C GLU A 95 4.07 -13.23 13.80
N GLU A 96 3.43 -14.12 14.57
CA GLU A 96 3.72 -14.36 15.98
C GLU A 96 5.17 -14.85 16.20
N ASN A 97 5.71 -15.63 15.25
CA ASN A 97 7.09 -16.10 15.29
C ASN A 97 8.09 -15.09 14.69
N HIS A 98 7.63 -13.87 14.37
CA HIS A 98 8.46 -12.77 13.85
C HIS A 98 9.21 -13.07 12.54
N VAL A 99 8.68 -13.98 11.72
CA VAL A 99 9.31 -14.38 10.46
C VAL A 99 9.44 -13.19 9.50
N PHE A 100 8.42 -12.33 9.47
CA PHE A 100 8.37 -11.14 8.62
C PHE A 100 9.26 -9.98 9.09
N LEU A 101 9.93 -10.07 10.25
CA LEU A 101 10.90 -9.07 10.67
C LEU A 101 12.27 -9.26 9.99
N ASN A 102 12.59 -10.50 9.60
CA ASN A 102 13.86 -10.85 8.97
C ASN A 102 13.84 -10.48 7.47
N ALA A 103 14.64 -9.49 7.08
CA ALA A 103 14.69 -8.97 5.71
C ALA A 103 14.99 -10.04 4.64
N ASP A 104 15.82 -11.04 4.96
CA ASP A 104 16.22 -12.09 3.99
C ASP A 104 15.07 -13.06 3.66
N ILE A 105 14.10 -13.17 4.57
CA ILE A 105 12.99 -14.13 4.50
C ILE A 105 11.68 -13.41 4.20
N ALA A 106 11.48 -12.20 4.71
CA ALA A 106 10.21 -11.50 4.72
C ALA A 106 9.64 -11.30 3.31
N SER A 107 10.45 -10.82 2.35
CA SER A 107 10.01 -10.59 0.97
C SER A 107 9.52 -11.88 0.30
N LYS A 108 10.28 -12.98 0.43
CA LYS A 108 9.90 -14.30 -0.09
C LYS A 108 8.63 -14.84 0.56
N ALA A 109 8.54 -14.73 1.88
CA ALA A 109 7.37 -15.19 2.63
C ALA A 109 6.11 -14.40 2.24
N ILE A 110 6.18 -13.06 2.21
CA ILE A 110 5.05 -12.21 1.82
C ILE A 110 4.63 -12.51 0.38
N LYS A 111 5.59 -12.68 -0.54
CA LYS A 111 5.30 -13.05 -1.91
C LYS A 111 4.56 -14.38 -2.00
N LEU A 112 5.01 -15.41 -1.26
CA LEU A 112 4.33 -16.72 -1.22
C LEU A 112 2.84 -16.59 -0.83
N PHE A 113 2.53 -15.79 0.19
CA PHE A 113 1.14 -15.55 0.59
C PHE A 113 0.39 -14.67 -0.42
N SER A 114 1.01 -13.61 -0.94
CA SER A 114 0.38 -12.72 -1.92
C SER A 114 0.06 -13.45 -3.22
N ASP A 115 0.92 -14.37 -3.67
CA ASP A 115 0.71 -15.16 -4.88
C ASP A 115 -0.45 -16.16 -4.69
N ALA A 116 -0.67 -16.68 -3.49
CA ALA A 116 -1.71 -17.66 -3.19
C ALA A 116 -3.07 -17.04 -2.82
N TYR A 117 -3.09 -15.96 -2.05
CA TYR A 117 -4.31 -15.40 -1.44
C TYR A 117 -4.60 -13.96 -1.88
N GLY A 118 -3.67 -13.32 -2.61
CA GLY A 118 -3.86 -11.99 -3.20
C GLY A 118 -4.34 -10.94 -2.19
N GLY A 119 -5.49 -10.32 -2.49
CA GLY A 119 -6.04 -9.22 -1.70
C GLY A 119 -6.52 -9.57 -0.29
N MET A 120 -6.57 -10.86 0.08
CA MET A 120 -6.84 -11.27 1.46
C MET A 120 -5.66 -10.96 2.39
N VAL A 121 -4.44 -11.13 1.87
CA VAL A 121 -3.21 -10.80 2.60
C VAL A 121 -3.16 -9.31 2.87
N LEU A 122 -3.39 -8.51 1.83
CA LEU A 122 -3.45 -7.06 1.94
C LEU A 122 -4.30 -6.48 0.81
N GLY A 123 -5.44 -5.91 1.18
CA GLY A 123 -6.36 -5.28 0.22
C GLY A 123 -6.21 -3.75 0.18
N SER A 124 -5.79 -3.15 1.30
CA SER A 124 -5.56 -1.72 1.43
C SER A 124 -4.29 -1.48 2.21
N LEU A 125 -3.45 -0.55 1.75
CA LEU A 125 -2.19 -0.17 2.40
C LEU A 125 -2.13 1.34 2.58
N CYS A 126 -2.06 1.79 3.83
CA CYS A 126 -1.91 3.20 4.17
C CYS A 126 -0.51 3.45 4.75
N LEU A 127 0.31 4.18 3.99
CA LEU A 127 1.66 4.61 4.36
C LEU A 127 1.76 6.13 4.47
N ARG A 128 0.62 6.82 4.64
CA ARG A 128 0.55 8.28 4.75
C ARG A 128 1.58 8.83 5.74
N ASN A 129 2.47 9.70 5.27
CA ASN A 129 3.58 10.30 6.02
C ASN A 129 4.57 9.29 6.63
N ARG A 130 4.54 8.01 6.22
CA ARG A 130 5.43 6.94 6.69
C ARG A 130 6.56 6.66 5.69
N PHE A 131 7.19 7.70 5.16
CA PHE A 131 8.30 7.55 4.20
C PHE A 131 9.46 6.67 4.69
N PRO A 132 9.87 6.66 5.99
CA PRO A 132 10.94 5.78 6.43
C PRO A 132 10.55 4.30 6.27
N LEU A 133 9.31 3.96 6.63
CA LEU A 133 8.79 2.60 6.49
C LEU A 133 8.75 2.17 5.02
N LEU A 134 8.30 3.05 4.13
CA LEU A 134 8.28 2.80 2.68
C LEU A 134 9.69 2.47 2.15
N HIS A 135 10.70 3.25 2.53
CA HIS A 135 12.07 3.08 2.04
C HIS A 135 12.76 1.86 2.67
N GLU A 136 12.53 1.60 3.96
CA GLU A 136 13.15 0.48 4.67
C GLU A 136 12.58 -0.88 4.24
N ARG A 137 11.31 -0.93 3.82
CA ARG A 137 10.57 -2.17 3.50
C ARG A 137 10.08 -2.21 2.06
N MET A 138 10.80 -1.55 1.15
CA MET A 138 10.38 -1.41 -0.25
C MET A 138 10.22 -2.76 -0.94
N ASP A 139 11.12 -3.71 -0.71
CA ASP A 139 11.09 -5.03 -1.35
C ASP A 139 9.89 -5.87 -0.88
N GLU A 140 9.56 -5.78 0.40
CA GLU A 140 8.36 -6.40 0.95
C GLU A 140 7.09 -5.70 0.45
N ILE A 141 7.08 -4.37 0.35
CA ILE A 141 5.94 -3.61 -0.18
C ILE A 141 5.69 -3.97 -1.65
N LYS A 142 6.75 -4.13 -2.45
CA LYS A 142 6.69 -4.59 -3.85
C LYS A 142 6.11 -6.01 -3.99
N SER A 143 6.07 -6.78 -2.91
CA SER A 143 5.51 -8.13 -2.92
C SER A 143 3.97 -8.13 -2.86
N PHE A 144 3.32 -7.03 -2.47
CA PHE A 144 1.86 -6.92 -2.44
C PHE A 144 1.29 -6.56 -3.81
N GLN A 145 0.94 -7.58 -4.59
CA GLN A 145 0.54 -7.41 -5.99
C GLN A 145 -0.98 -7.26 -6.22
N SER A 146 -1.79 -7.33 -5.17
CA SER A 146 -3.27 -7.37 -5.26
C SER A 146 -3.96 -6.27 -4.46
N LEU A 147 -3.26 -5.17 -4.18
CA LEU A 147 -3.83 -4.02 -3.47
C LEU A 147 -4.95 -3.38 -4.29
N LYS A 148 -6.04 -3.02 -3.63
CA LYS A 148 -7.14 -2.22 -4.18
C LYS A 148 -6.99 -0.74 -3.87
N SER A 149 -6.45 -0.41 -2.70
CA SER A 149 -6.24 0.96 -2.25
C SER A 149 -4.80 1.12 -1.73
N LEU A 150 -4.12 2.17 -2.19
CA LEU A 150 -2.75 2.49 -1.80
C LEU A 150 -2.63 3.98 -1.52
N ASP A 151 -2.36 4.32 -0.26
CA ASP A 151 -2.11 5.69 0.19
C ASP A 151 -0.63 5.90 0.50
N LEU A 152 0.03 6.68 -0.35
CA LEU A 152 1.42 7.13 -0.26
C LEU A 152 1.50 8.65 -0.04
N PHE A 153 0.45 9.27 0.52
CA PHE A 153 0.44 10.71 0.73
C PHE A 153 1.60 11.13 1.65
N GLY A 154 2.39 12.13 1.27
CA GLY A 154 3.48 12.65 2.11
C GLY A 154 4.69 11.70 2.25
N CYS A 155 4.86 10.74 1.33
CA CYS A 155 5.94 9.77 1.33
C CYS A 155 7.26 10.26 0.72
N ARG A 156 7.37 11.54 0.31
CA ARG A 156 8.58 12.16 -0.24
C ARG A 156 9.14 11.43 -1.47
N LEU A 157 8.26 10.97 -2.36
CA LEU A 157 8.68 10.19 -3.53
C LEU A 157 9.58 10.99 -4.49
N GLY A 158 9.20 12.22 -4.82
CA GLY A 158 9.82 12.99 -5.91
C GLY A 158 9.58 12.35 -7.29
N ASP A 159 10.11 12.97 -8.34
CA ASP A 159 9.81 12.60 -9.73
C ASP A 159 10.44 11.28 -10.19
N ASN A 160 11.48 10.81 -9.50
CA ASN A 160 12.29 9.66 -9.94
C ASN A 160 12.17 8.43 -9.04
N HIS A 161 11.14 8.37 -8.20
CA HIS A 161 10.99 7.29 -7.25
C HIS A 161 10.77 5.94 -7.94
N GLU A 162 11.43 4.89 -7.44
CA GLU A 162 11.34 3.54 -8.00
C GLU A 162 9.94 2.90 -7.87
N ILE A 163 9.10 3.41 -6.96
CA ILE A 163 7.73 2.91 -6.76
C ILE A 163 6.89 3.05 -8.04
N PHE A 164 7.16 4.03 -8.91
CA PHE A 164 6.40 4.23 -10.14
C PHE A 164 6.49 3.03 -11.08
N LEU A 165 7.65 2.36 -11.13
CA LEU A 165 7.80 1.11 -11.87
C LEU A 165 6.88 0.03 -11.29
N HIS A 166 6.86 -0.10 -9.97
CA HIS A 166 6.02 -1.08 -9.29
C HIS A 166 4.52 -0.83 -9.49
N LEU A 167 4.06 0.42 -9.36
CA LEU A 167 2.65 0.79 -9.56
C LEU A 167 2.11 0.44 -10.95
N THR A 168 2.98 0.48 -11.96
CA THR A 168 2.64 0.15 -13.35
C THR A 168 2.89 -1.30 -13.74
N THR A 169 3.33 -2.15 -12.80
CA THR A 169 3.48 -3.60 -13.02
C THR A 169 2.11 -4.23 -13.25
N SER A 170 2.02 -5.18 -14.18
CA SER A 170 0.74 -5.78 -14.63
C SER A 170 -0.14 -6.31 -13.50
N SER A 171 0.44 -6.92 -12.47
CA SER A 171 -0.33 -7.48 -11.35
C SER A 171 -1.02 -6.38 -10.54
N LEU A 172 -0.25 -5.44 -9.98
CA LEU A 172 -0.78 -4.36 -9.15
C LEU A 172 -1.67 -3.39 -9.94
N ALA A 173 -1.29 -3.08 -11.18
CA ALA A 173 -2.05 -2.21 -12.07
C ALA A 173 -3.48 -2.71 -12.35
N SER A 174 -3.67 -4.04 -12.33
CA SER A 174 -4.96 -4.67 -12.61
C SER A 174 -5.90 -4.67 -11.39
N SER A 175 -5.37 -4.58 -10.17
CA SER A 175 -6.15 -4.60 -8.93
C SER A 175 -6.40 -3.22 -8.32
N LEU A 176 -5.49 -2.26 -8.56
CA LEU A 176 -5.51 -0.97 -7.89
C LEU A 176 -6.66 -0.09 -8.40
N VAL A 177 -7.53 0.32 -7.47
CA VAL A 177 -8.72 1.15 -7.72
C VAL A 177 -8.53 2.57 -7.20
N GLU A 178 -7.82 2.73 -6.10
CA GLU A 178 -7.59 4.00 -5.42
C GLU A 178 -6.09 4.20 -5.19
N LEU A 179 -5.58 5.35 -5.62
CA LEU A 179 -4.19 5.74 -5.44
C LEU A 179 -4.12 7.17 -4.90
N SER A 180 -3.53 7.33 -3.72
CA SER A 180 -3.17 8.63 -3.16
C SER A 180 -1.66 8.81 -3.20
N ILE A 181 -1.20 9.79 -3.97
CA ILE A 181 0.21 10.19 -4.09
C ILE A 181 0.36 11.69 -3.84
N GLY A 182 -0.55 12.29 -3.08
CA GLY A 182 -0.48 13.69 -2.71
C GLY A 182 0.73 14.02 -1.82
N GLY A 183 1.20 15.27 -1.83
CA GLY A 183 2.25 15.72 -0.90
C GLY A 183 3.63 15.08 -1.13
N ASN A 184 3.95 14.68 -2.36
CA ASN A 184 5.17 13.93 -2.69
C ASN A 184 6.21 14.74 -3.47
N SER A 185 6.02 16.06 -3.60
CA SER A 185 6.87 16.96 -4.39
C SER A 185 6.97 16.53 -5.85
N LEU A 186 5.88 16.01 -6.42
CA LEU A 186 5.82 15.65 -7.83
C LEU A 186 5.65 16.89 -8.70
N SER A 187 6.42 16.97 -9.77
CA SER A 187 6.25 17.94 -10.84
C SER A 187 5.50 17.35 -12.02
N ASP A 188 5.30 18.15 -13.07
CA ASP A 188 4.78 17.68 -14.36
C ASP A 188 5.58 16.48 -14.90
N ALA A 189 6.90 16.43 -14.66
CA ALA A 189 7.77 15.34 -15.08
C ALA A 189 7.53 14.04 -14.29
N GLY A 190 7.29 14.15 -12.98
CA GLY A 190 6.92 12.99 -12.16
C GLY A 190 5.60 12.38 -12.61
N LEU A 191 4.60 13.22 -12.92
CA LEU A 191 3.33 12.73 -13.45
C LEU A 191 3.47 12.13 -14.85
N GLN A 192 4.30 12.73 -15.71
CA GLN A 192 4.65 12.20 -17.02
C GLN A 192 5.26 10.80 -16.91
N ARG A 193 6.22 10.62 -15.98
CA ARG A 193 6.88 9.34 -15.71
C ARG A 193 5.90 8.30 -15.19
N LEU A 194 5.10 8.64 -14.17
CA LEU A 194 4.08 7.73 -13.60
C LEU A 194 3.15 7.16 -14.68
N THR A 195 2.78 7.98 -15.66
CA THR A 195 1.83 7.59 -16.72
C THR A 195 2.50 7.13 -18.03
N ALA A 196 3.84 7.19 -18.14
CA ALA A 196 4.57 6.82 -19.35
C ALA A 196 4.32 5.37 -19.80
N PRO A 197 4.34 4.34 -18.90
CA PRO A 197 4.04 2.96 -19.28
C PRO A 197 2.65 2.78 -19.91
N ILE A 198 1.69 3.57 -19.47
CA ILE A 198 0.30 3.49 -19.95
C ILE A 198 0.19 4.12 -21.33
N ARG A 199 0.80 5.31 -21.51
CA ARG A 199 0.79 6.03 -22.79
C ARG A 199 1.51 5.25 -23.88
N MET A 200 2.64 4.61 -23.55
CA MET A 200 3.54 4.03 -24.54
C MET A 200 3.36 2.53 -24.73
N MET A 201 3.22 1.78 -23.63
CA MET A 201 3.15 0.31 -23.65
C MET A 201 1.73 -0.21 -23.45
N LYS A 202 0.75 0.67 -23.16
CA LYS A 202 -0.63 0.31 -22.80
C LYS A 202 -0.70 -0.67 -21.62
N LYS A 203 0.18 -0.45 -20.64
CA LYS A 203 0.26 -1.22 -19.39
C LYS A 203 0.20 -0.25 -18.22
N GLY A 204 -0.68 -0.53 -17.26
CA GLY A 204 -0.77 0.23 -16.01
C GLY A 204 -2.16 0.83 -15.75
N PHE A 205 -2.57 0.83 -14.47
CA PHE A 205 -3.81 1.43 -13.94
C PHE A 205 -5.09 1.07 -14.70
N ASP A 206 -5.28 -0.22 -15.00
CA ASP A 206 -6.44 -0.71 -15.75
C ASP A 206 -7.75 -0.57 -14.97
N CYS A 207 -7.70 -0.54 -13.64
CA CYS A 207 -8.86 -0.46 -12.75
C CYS A 207 -8.91 0.83 -11.92
N LEU A 208 -7.98 1.77 -12.14
CA LEU A 208 -7.88 2.97 -11.31
C LEU A 208 -9.07 3.90 -11.54
N LYS A 209 -9.81 4.17 -10.46
CA LYS A 209 -11.01 5.01 -10.44
C LYS A 209 -10.82 6.30 -9.67
N SER A 210 -10.00 6.26 -8.61
CA SER A 210 -9.72 7.43 -7.77
C SER A 210 -8.23 7.71 -7.78
N LEU A 211 -7.87 8.95 -8.12
CA LEU A 211 -6.49 9.43 -8.08
C LEU A 211 -6.41 10.71 -7.27
N ASP A 212 -5.56 10.73 -6.26
CA ASP A 212 -5.21 11.93 -5.51
C ASP A 212 -3.75 12.31 -5.81
N ILE A 213 -3.59 13.46 -6.45
CA ILE A 213 -2.30 14.10 -6.75
C ILE A 213 -2.17 15.46 -6.04
N SER A 214 -2.98 15.70 -5.00
CA SER A 214 -3.01 16.95 -4.25
C SER A 214 -1.65 17.30 -3.64
N HIS A 215 -1.44 18.56 -3.24
CA HIS A 215 -0.21 18.99 -2.56
C HIS A 215 1.10 18.68 -3.33
N ASN A 216 1.05 18.65 -4.66
CA ASN A 216 2.20 18.49 -5.56
C ASN A 216 2.38 19.73 -6.44
N THR A 217 3.57 19.91 -7.01
CA THR A 217 3.91 21.05 -7.89
C THR A 217 3.49 20.80 -9.34
N ILE A 218 2.22 20.46 -9.54
CA ILE A 218 1.66 20.09 -10.85
C ILE A 218 0.96 21.30 -11.50
N THR A 219 1.19 21.50 -12.80
CA THR A 219 0.60 22.57 -13.62
C THR A 219 -0.46 22.05 -14.59
N ASP A 220 -1.15 22.97 -15.27
CA ASP A 220 -2.19 22.68 -16.27
C ASP A 220 -1.67 21.84 -17.44
N ARG A 221 -0.39 21.99 -17.78
CA ARG A 221 0.28 21.22 -18.84
C ARG A 221 0.24 19.72 -18.59
N ALA A 222 0.37 19.30 -17.33
CA ALA A 222 0.46 17.89 -16.95
C ALA A 222 -0.88 17.15 -17.02
N LEU A 223 -2.02 17.86 -17.04
CA LEU A 223 -3.35 17.24 -17.14
C LEU A 223 -3.49 16.39 -18.41
N ARG A 224 -2.76 16.72 -19.48
CA ARG A 224 -2.72 15.92 -20.71
C ARG A 224 -2.22 14.49 -20.47
N TYR A 225 -1.34 14.28 -19.49
CA TYR A 225 -0.78 12.97 -19.18
C TYR A 225 -1.79 12.05 -18.50
N LEU A 226 -2.82 12.61 -17.86
CA LEU A 226 -3.89 11.85 -17.22
C LEU A 226 -4.92 11.30 -18.21
N THR A 227 -4.91 11.74 -19.47
CA THR A 227 -5.87 11.31 -20.50
C THR A 227 -5.82 9.82 -20.81
N CYS A 228 -4.73 9.13 -20.45
CA CYS A 228 -4.61 7.69 -20.58
C CYS A 228 -5.43 6.89 -19.53
N LEU A 229 -5.88 7.54 -18.46
CA LEU A 229 -6.63 6.91 -17.36
C LEU A 229 -8.13 6.88 -17.66
N HIS A 230 -8.53 6.02 -18.59
CA HIS A 230 -9.89 5.96 -19.13
C HIS A 230 -10.98 5.58 -18.11
N LYS A 231 -10.65 4.88 -17.03
CA LYS A 231 -11.61 4.52 -15.95
C LYS A 231 -11.60 5.51 -14.78
N LEU A 232 -10.86 6.61 -14.88
CA LEU A 232 -10.82 7.60 -13.82
C LEU A 232 -12.21 8.23 -13.63
N GLU A 233 -12.70 8.13 -12.40
CA GLU A 233 -14.00 8.61 -11.96
C GLU A 233 -13.86 9.77 -10.98
N LYS A 234 -12.77 9.85 -10.21
CA LYS A 234 -12.55 10.86 -9.18
C LYS A 234 -11.10 11.32 -9.21
N LEU A 235 -10.89 12.63 -9.12
CA LEU A 235 -9.57 13.25 -9.15
C LEU A 235 -9.49 14.36 -8.10
N ASP A 236 -8.47 14.31 -7.26
CA ASP A 236 -8.09 15.39 -6.37
C ASP A 236 -6.83 16.09 -6.89
N VAL A 237 -6.93 17.39 -7.14
CA VAL A 237 -5.83 18.27 -7.52
C VAL A 237 -5.68 19.47 -6.57
N SER A 238 -6.21 19.35 -5.35
CA SER A 238 -6.16 20.38 -4.32
C SER A 238 -4.71 20.77 -4.01
N ALA A 239 -4.49 22.05 -3.70
CA ALA A 239 -3.17 22.57 -3.34
C ALA A 239 -2.04 22.22 -4.35
N THR A 240 -2.37 22.16 -5.64
CA THR A 240 -1.40 22.08 -6.74
C THR A 240 -1.11 23.48 -7.32
N GLY A 241 -0.33 23.58 -8.40
CA GLY A 241 -0.15 24.83 -9.15
C GLY A 241 -1.36 25.24 -10.00
N LEU A 242 -2.48 24.53 -9.87
CA LEU A 242 -3.71 24.79 -10.62
C LEU A 242 -4.57 25.84 -9.91
N MET A 243 -5.00 26.85 -10.66
CA MET A 243 -5.93 27.87 -10.19
C MET A 243 -7.36 27.50 -10.54
N LEU A 244 -8.27 27.56 -9.56
CA LEU A 244 -9.69 27.35 -9.81
C LEU A 244 -10.25 28.47 -10.69
N GLY A 245 -10.59 28.12 -11.93
CA GLY A 245 -11.19 29.03 -12.89
C GLY A 245 -12.05 28.29 -13.89
N THR A 246 -12.81 29.03 -14.69
CA THR A 246 -13.60 28.47 -15.80
C THR A 246 -12.74 27.71 -16.79
N THR A 247 -11.52 28.20 -17.06
CA THR A 247 -10.53 27.54 -17.92
C THR A 247 -10.18 26.15 -17.40
N LEU A 248 -9.81 26.01 -16.12
CA LEU A 248 -9.45 24.71 -15.53
C LEU A 248 -10.63 23.72 -15.58
N LYS A 249 -11.83 24.18 -15.21
CA LYS A 249 -13.05 23.37 -15.25
C LYS A 249 -13.33 22.85 -16.66
N ASN A 250 -13.22 23.70 -17.67
CA ASN A 250 -13.39 23.32 -19.06
C ASN A 250 -12.29 22.35 -19.51
N THR A 251 -11.01 22.63 -19.22
CA THR A 251 -9.89 21.76 -19.59
C THR A 251 -10.04 20.35 -19.01
N ILE A 252 -10.38 20.22 -17.72
CA ILE A 252 -10.57 18.90 -17.08
C ILE A 252 -11.79 18.18 -17.65
N ARG A 253 -12.89 18.89 -17.91
CA ARG A 253 -14.06 18.32 -18.57
C ARG A 253 -13.73 17.83 -19.97
N ASP A 254 -13.03 18.63 -20.76
CA ASP A 254 -12.77 18.34 -22.17
C ASP A 254 -11.69 17.25 -22.34
N LEU A 255 -10.70 17.19 -21.45
CA LEU A 255 -9.64 16.16 -21.47
C LEU A 255 -10.02 14.85 -20.78
N LEU A 256 -10.70 14.91 -19.63
CA LEU A 256 -10.93 13.75 -18.75
C LEU A 256 -12.42 13.37 -18.60
N GLY A 257 -13.34 14.26 -19.01
CA GLY A 257 -14.77 14.06 -18.80
C GLY A 257 -15.23 14.22 -17.35
N LEU A 258 -14.41 14.87 -16.51
CA LEU A 258 -14.72 15.09 -15.09
C LEU A 258 -15.28 16.50 -14.87
N ILE A 259 -16.18 16.65 -13.91
CA ILE A 259 -16.78 17.92 -13.50
C ILE A 259 -16.34 18.30 -12.09
N TYR A 260 -16.22 19.60 -11.83
CA TYR A 260 -15.87 20.13 -10.52
C TYR A 260 -16.96 19.82 -9.49
N SER A 261 -16.55 19.38 -8.29
CA SER A 261 -17.44 19.18 -7.16
C SER A 261 -17.45 20.42 -6.27
N GLU A 262 -18.63 20.98 -6.01
CA GLU A 262 -18.80 22.10 -5.07
C GLU A 262 -18.58 21.68 -3.61
N ARG A 263 -18.76 20.39 -3.33
CA ARG A 263 -18.52 19.80 -2.00
C ARG A 263 -17.28 18.92 -2.05
N PRO A 264 -16.46 18.91 -0.98
CA PRO A 264 -15.42 17.90 -0.84
C PRO A 264 -15.99 16.50 -1.00
N LEU A 265 -15.23 15.59 -1.62
CA LEU A 265 -15.66 14.23 -1.85
C LEU A 265 -15.10 13.39 -0.71
N ASP A 266 -15.96 12.63 -0.04
CA ASP A 266 -15.58 11.82 1.12
C ASP A 266 -14.45 10.82 0.81
N ILE A 267 -14.24 10.42 -0.45
CA ILE A 267 -13.15 9.52 -0.81
C ILE A 267 -11.75 10.11 -0.54
N PHE A 268 -11.64 11.44 -0.55
CA PHE A 268 -10.40 12.18 -0.33
C PHE A 268 -10.31 12.75 1.10
N ASP A 269 -11.27 12.44 1.98
CA ASP A 269 -11.22 12.86 3.39
C ASP A 269 -10.14 12.09 4.19
N HIS A 270 -9.63 11.01 3.62
CA HIS A 270 -8.68 10.07 4.21
C HIS A 270 -9.09 9.48 5.57
N ALA A 271 -10.31 9.74 6.05
CA ALA A 271 -10.82 9.24 7.32
C ALA A 271 -10.98 7.72 7.29
N ARG A 272 -11.15 7.14 6.09
CA ARG A 272 -11.30 5.70 5.87
C ARG A 272 -10.02 5.03 5.36
N CYS A 273 -8.95 5.78 5.15
CA CYS A 273 -7.66 5.25 4.69
C CYS A 273 -6.99 4.45 5.83
N ARG A 274 -7.13 3.13 5.77
CA ARG A 274 -6.48 2.21 6.72
C ARG A 274 -5.82 1.05 6.00
N THR A 275 -4.76 0.54 6.60
CA THR A 275 -4.18 -0.75 6.20
C THR A 275 -5.17 -1.86 6.58
N ALA A 276 -5.49 -2.76 5.64
CA ALA A 276 -6.50 -3.80 5.86
C ALA A 276 -6.13 -5.10 5.14
N GLY A 277 -6.14 -6.19 5.90
CA GLY A 277 -5.77 -7.55 5.47
C GLY A 277 -4.97 -8.25 6.56
N TRP A 278 -4.61 -9.51 6.35
CA TRP A 278 -3.80 -10.28 7.31
C TRP A 278 -2.47 -9.59 7.66
N ALA A 279 -1.85 -8.92 6.68
CA ALA A 279 -0.57 -8.24 6.87
C ALA A 279 -0.65 -6.92 7.65
N GLU A 280 -1.84 -6.44 8.06
CA GLU A 280 -1.98 -5.22 8.85
C GLU A 280 -1.06 -5.21 10.08
N GLN A 281 -1.06 -6.32 10.83
CA GLN A 281 -0.25 -6.46 12.03
C GLN A 281 1.25 -6.48 11.71
N VAL A 282 1.65 -7.08 10.59
CA VAL A 282 3.04 -7.09 10.12
C VAL A 282 3.54 -5.67 9.82
N ILE A 283 2.71 -4.86 9.15
CA ILE A 283 3.05 -3.44 8.89
C ILE A 283 3.23 -2.68 10.20
N ASN A 284 2.34 -2.90 11.18
CA ASN A 284 2.44 -2.28 12.50
C ASN A 284 3.72 -2.69 13.24
N GLN A 285 4.10 -3.98 13.18
CA GLN A 285 5.35 -4.47 13.77
C GLN A 285 6.58 -3.79 13.15
N TRP A 286 6.63 -3.63 11.83
CA TRP A 286 7.73 -2.94 11.16
C TRP A 286 7.90 -1.51 11.64
N GLU A 287 6.79 -0.78 11.79
CA GLU A 287 6.80 0.60 12.30
C GLU A 287 7.32 0.66 13.74
N MET A 288 6.87 -0.24 14.60
CA MET A 288 7.34 -0.31 15.99
C MET A 288 8.85 -0.61 16.08
N CYS A 289 9.33 -1.57 15.28
CA CYS A 289 10.75 -1.89 15.21
C CYS A 289 11.59 -0.71 14.71
N GLY A 290 11.16 -0.03 13.64
CA GLY A 290 11.84 1.14 13.09
C GLY A 290 11.93 2.30 14.09
N GLN A 291 10.87 2.56 14.85
CA GLN A 291 10.89 3.58 15.91
C GLN A 291 11.87 3.24 17.03
N GLN A 292 12.01 1.96 17.40
CA GLN A 292 12.93 1.52 18.45
C GLN A 292 14.39 1.63 18.02
N VAL A 293 14.70 1.26 16.78
CA VAL A 293 16.04 1.43 16.21
C VAL A 293 16.41 2.91 16.10
N ASN A 294 15.47 3.76 15.69
CA ASN A 294 15.71 5.22 15.61
C ASN A 294 15.87 5.87 16.99
N LYS A 295 15.20 5.37 18.04
CA LYS A 295 15.44 5.81 19.42
C LYS A 295 16.84 5.43 19.88
N LEU A 296 17.30 4.20 19.62
CA LEU A 296 18.67 3.78 19.95
C LEU A 296 19.71 4.59 19.18
N LYS A 297 19.54 4.78 17.86
CA LYS A 297 20.45 5.61 17.04
C LYS A 297 20.52 7.04 17.54
N LYS A 298 19.39 7.67 17.88
CA LYS A 298 19.37 9.01 18.49
C LYS A 298 20.08 9.05 19.84
N ILE A 299 19.95 8.01 20.67
CA ILE A 299 20.67 7.89 21.93
C ILE A 299 22.18 7.74 21.67
N ASP A 300 22.58 6.92 20.71
CA ASP A 300 23.98 6.71 20.36
C ASP A 300 24.62 7.93 19.68
N GLU A 301 23.89 8.63 18.82
CA GLU A 301 24.30 9.92 18.24
C GLU A 301 24.40 11.00 19.32
N SER A 302 23.46 11.04 20.26
CA SER A 302 23.52 11.94 21.41
C SER A 302 24.69 11.60 22.32
N ARG A 303 24.98 10.32 22.54
CA ARG A 303 26.15 9.85 23.32
C ARG A 303 27.46 10.14 22.59
N ALA A 304 27.51 9.99 21.26
CA ALA A 304 28.67 10.32 20.44
C ALA A 304 28.91 11.83 20.40
N SER A 305 27.84 12.62 20.30
CA SER A 305 27.89 14.09 20.34
C SER A 305 28.28 14.60 21.72
N ALA A 306 27.72 14.04 22.79
CA ALA A 306 28.15 14.31 24.17
C ALA A 306 29.60 13.88 24.41
N ARG A 307 30.06 12.74 23.88
CA ARG A 307 31.47 12.33 23.95
C ARG A 307 32.39 13.27 23.17
N ARG A 308 31.95 13.82 22.04
CA ARG A 308 32.70 14.84 21.28
C ARG A 308 32.72 16.20 22.00
N PHE A 309 31.64 16.53 22.71
CA PHE A 309 31.47 17.77 23.48
C PHE A 309 32.23 17.76 24.82
N PHE A 310 32.08 16.70 25.61
CA PHE A 310 32.74 16.53 26.91
C PHE A 310 34.15 15.89 26.82
N GLY A 311 34.51 15.28 25.68
CA GLY A 311 35.83 14.70 25.42
C GLY A 311 36.87 15.67 24.87
N ARG A 312 36.52 16.94 24.66
CA ARG A 312 37.45 18.02 24.35
C ARG A 312 37.34 19.10 25.41
N GLN A 313 38.10 18.96 26.49
CA GLN A 313 38.34 20.07 27.40
C GLN A 313 39.12 21.15 26.63
N LYS A 314 38.51 22.34 26.51
CA LYS A 314 38.93 23.56 25.79
C LYS A 314 38.58 23.60 24.29
N PHE A 315 37.41 24.16 23.95
CA PHE A 315 37.29 25.41 23.17
C PHE A 315 35.82 25.83 22.98
N VAL A 316 35.58 27.14 23.07
CA VAL A 316 34.41 27.92 22.59
C VAL A 316 33.10 27.89 23.38
N ARG A 317 33.07 28.80 24.37
CA ARG A 317 31.97 29.77 24.55
C ARG A 317 31.85 30.55 23.23
N ASP A 318 30.72 30.40 22.50
CA ASP A 318 30.19 31.30 21.42
C ASP A 318 29.14 30.66 20.46
N VAL A 319 28.38 29.64 20.90
CA VAL A 319 27.20 29.15 20.13
C VAL A 319 25.96 29.11 21.04
N LEU A 320 25.72 30.21 21.74
CA LEU A 320 24.48 30.49 22.45
C LEU A 320 23.90 31.79 21.86
N ASN A 321 23.51 31.74 20.58
CA ASN A 321 22.63 32.72 19.92
C ASN A 321 22.20 32.17 18.56
N ALA A 322 21.41 31.11 18.57
CA ALA A 322 20.56 30.76 17.43
C ALA A 322 19.23 30.27 18.02
N ALA A 323 18.24 31.16 17.99
CA ALA A 323 16.88 30.83 18.39
C ALA A 323 16.33 29.72 17.48
N PRO A 324 15.49 28.80 17.98
CA PRO A 324 14.82 27.83 17.14
C PRO A 324 13.84 28.58 16.23
N VAL A 325 13.98 28.39 14.92
CA VAL A 325 12.95 28.78 13.95
C VAL A 325 11.69 27.98 14.30
N ALA A 326 10.71 28.68 14.87
CA ALA A 326 9.38 28.16 15.06
C ALA A 326 8.78 27.89 13.68
N CYS A 327 8.56 26.62 13.34
CA CYS A 327 7.70 26.25 12.22
C CYS A 327 6.30 26.82 12.50
N THR A 328 5.89 27.79 11.69
CA THR A 328 4.55 28.35 11.66
C THR A 328 3.56 27.26 11.24
N ARG A 329 2.93 26.65 12.25
CA ARG A 329 1.83 25.68 12.09
C ARG A 329 0.49 26.38 11.80
N ALA A 330 0.50 27.37 10.90
CA ALA A 330 -0.60 28.34 10.77
C ALA A 330 -0.92 28.77 9.32
N GLU A 331 -0.70 27.92 8.31
CA GLU A 331 -1.16 28.18 6.92
C GLU A 331 -1.89 27.00 6.26
N GLU A 332 -2.51 26.11 7.03
CA GLU A 332 -3.31 25.01 6.46
C GLU A 332 -4.79 25.36 6.24
N ALA A 333 -5.23 26.59 6.57
CA ALA A 333 -6.65 26.88 6.76
C ALA A 333 -7.41 27.52 5.58
N LYS A 334 -6.78 27.82 4.43
CA LYS A 334 -7.50 28.35 3.24
C LYS A 334 -6.79 27.97 1.94
N ARG A 335 -6.83 26.70 1.56
CA ARG A 335 -6.50 26.29 0.19
C ARG A 335 -7.74 25.67 -0.43
N ASP A 336 -8.01 26.06 -1.67
CA ASP A 336 -9.21 25.65 -2.38
C ASP A 336 -9.22 24.13 -2.56
N VAL A 337 -10.33 23.52 -2.15
CA VAL A 337 -10.58 22.09 -2.38
C VAL A 337 -10.98 21.93 -3.85
N LEU A 338 -10.13 21.23 -4.62
CA LEU A 338 -10.26 21.04 -6.06
C LEU A 338 -10.52 19.57 -6.37
N HIS A 339 -11.75 19.14 -6.12
CA HIS A 339 -12.18 17.79 -6.44
C HIS A 339 -12.98 17.76 -7.72
N PHE A 340 -12.74 16.72 -8.52
CA PHE A 340 -13.45 16.46 -9.75
C PHE A 340 -14.00 15.03 -9.75
N TYR A 341 -15.17 14.85 -10.36
CA TYR A 341 -15.80 13.54 -10.48
C TYR A 341 -16.46 13.34 -11.84
N ARG A 342 -16.62 12.09 -12.25
CA ARG A 342 -17.36 11.71 -13.44
C ARG A 342 -18.86 11.77 -13.11
N PRO A 343 -19.67 12.56 -13.83
CA PRO A 343 -21.11 12.54 -13.65
C PRO A 343 -21.62 11.12 -13.93
N ALA A 344 -22.48 10.58 -13.08
CA ALA A 344 -23.22 9.40 -13.45
C ALA A 344 -23.99 9.72 -14.74
N ALA A 345 -23.96 8.81 -15.71
CA ALA A 345 -24.86 8.90 -16.87
C ALA A 345 -26.29 8.83 -16.30
N SER A 346 -26.89 9.99 -16.07
CA SER A 346 -28.25 10.05 -15.56
C SER A 346 -29.17 9.50 -16.64
N ALA A 347 -30.06 8.62 -16.18
CA ALA A 347 -31.29 8.27 -16.85
C ALA A 347 -31.93 9.50 -17.51
N HIS A 348 -32.54 9.25 -18.67
CA HIS A 348 -33.32 10.14 -19.51
C HIS A 348 -33.66 11.52 -18.91
N PRO A 349 -33.43 12.62 -19.66
CA PRO A 349 -33.98 13.92 -19.26
C PRO A 349 -35.51 13.79 -19.10
N PRO A 350 -36.12 14.55 -18.17
CA PRO A 350 -37.57 14.50 -17.98
C PRO A 350 -38.25 14.91 -19.28
N ASP A 351 -39.17 14.05 -19.73
CA ASP A 351 -40.01 14.24 -20.91
C ASP A 351 -40.53 15.68 -20.95
N ARG A 352 -40.06 16.43 -21.96
CA ARG A 352 -40.83 17.56 -22.46
C ARG A 352 -42.08 16.97 -23.08
N GLN A 353 -43.19 17.13 -22.36
CA GLN A 353 -44.54 16.96 -22.88
C GLN A 353 -44.66 17.69 -24.22
N THR A 354 -44.91 16.93 -25.28
CA THR A 354 -45.64 17.43 -26.45
C THR A 354 -46.74 16.43 -26.82
N PRO A 355 -47.91 16.93 -27.26
CA PRO A 355 -49.11 16.14 -27.27
C PRO A 355 -49.23 15.27 -28.53
N SER A 356 -49.94 14.17 -28.30
CA SER A 356 -50.52 13.20 -29.23
C SER A 356 -50.94 13.71 -30.61
N SER A 357 -50.59 12.94 -31.64
CA SER A 357 -51.49 12.67 -32.78
C SER A 357 -51.00 11.49 -33.66
N THR A 358 -51.82 10.43 -33.68
CA THR A 358 -52.22 9.56 -34.81
C THR A 358 -51.20 8.70 -35.59
N SER A 359 -51.25 7.39 -35.30
CA SER A 359 -51.53 6.23 -36.21
C SER A 359 -51.07 6.24 -37.68
N HIS A 360 -50.27 5.24 -38.08
CA HIS A 360 -50.72 4.02 -38.81
C HIS A 360 -49.50 3.22 -39.36
N HIS A 361 -49.60 1.88 -39.26
CA HIS A 361 -49.19 0.77 -40.17
C HIS A 361 -47.86 0.86 -40.97
N GLN A 362 -47.08 -0.19 -41.26
CA GLN A 362 -47.28 -1.66 -41.28
C GLN A 362 -45.92 -2.34 -41.59
N ALA A 363 -45.79 -3.61 -41.17
CA ALA A 363 -45.12 -4.75 -41.83
C ALA A 363 -43.60 -4.65 -42.18
N LEU A 364 -42.72 -5.44 -41.54
CA LEU A 364 -42.38 -6.86 -41.78
C LEU A 364 -41.74 -7.16 -43.16
N LEU A 365 -40.51 -7.70 -43.09
CA LEU A 365 -39.84 -8.77 -43.90
C LEU A 365 -38.32 -8.46 -43.91
N SER A 366 -37.43 -9.22 -43.26
CA SER A 366 -37.00 -10.63 -43.45
C SER A 366 -35.87 -10.82 -44.49
N CYS A 367 -34.91 -11.68 -44.11
CA CYS A 367 -33.83 -12.34 -44.89
C CYS A 367 -32.51 -11.58 -45.07
N GLN A 368 -31.42 -11.94 -44.36
CA GLN A 368 -30.51 -13.10 -44.51
C GLN A 368 -29.36 -12.90 -45.53
N ASN A 369 -28.14 -12.81 -44.98
CA ASN A 369 -26.84 -13.41 -45.39
C ASN A 369 -26.41 -13.44 -46.87
N LEU A 370 -25.21 -12.90 -47.19
CA LEU A 370 -23.99 -13.65 -47.59
C LEU A 370 -22.94 -12.78 -48.35
N LYS A 371 -21.75 -12.68 -47.74
CA LYS A 371 -20.37 -12.80 -48.29
C LYS A 371 -19.96 -12.18 -49.67
N LYS A 372 -19.00 -11.23 -49.56
CA LYS A 372 -17.62 -11.24 -50.13
C LYS A 372 -17.36 -10.93 -51.63
N ARG A 373 -16.76 -9.75 -51.92
CA ARG A 373 -15.72 -9.47 -52.97
C ARG A 373 -15.19 -8.02 -52.83
N GLN A 374 -13.92 -7.80 -52.48
CA GLN A 374 -12.75 -7.41 -53.32
C GLN A 374 -12.74 -6.00 -53.97
N ARG A 375 -11.84 -5.14 -53.41
CA ARG A 375 -10.94 -4.08 -53.95
C ARG A 375 -11.43 -3.03 -54.99
N LEU A 376 -11.45 -1.76 -54.51
CA LEU A 376 -10.95 -0.44 -55.02
C LEU A 376 -10.81 -0.15 -56.55
N PRO A 377 -10.71 1.13 -57.01
CA PRO A 377 -10.93 2.44 -56.36
C PRO A 377 -11.83 3.41 -57.16
N GLU A 378 -12.41 4.45 -56.54
CA GLU A 378 -12.71 5.70 -57.25
C GLU A 378 -12.83 6.90 -56.29
N ASN A 379 -12.32 8.04 -56.77
CA ASN A 379 -12.16 9.32 -56.10
C ASN A 379 -13.51 10.00 -55.77
N GLY A 380 -13.56 10.74 -54.67
CA GLY A 380 -14.67 11.66 -54.37
C GLY A 380 -14.50 12.36 -53.02
N ASP A 381 -14.14 13.64 -53.07
CA ASP A 381 -13.95 14.56 -51.95
C ASP A 381 -15.21 14.79 -51.10
N ALA A 382 -15.10 14.66 -49.78
CA ALA A 382 -15.87 15.42 -48.78
C ALA A 382 -15.23 15.27 -47.37
N PRO A 383 -15.16 16.35 -46.56
CA PRO A 383 -14.37 16.35 -45.32
C PRO A 383 -15.12 15.63 -44.20
N ARG A 384 -14.64 14.44 -43.82
CA ARG A 384 -15.09 13.74 -42.62
C ARG A 384 -14.16 14.08 -41.46
N GLN A 385 -14.75 14.60 -40.39
CA GLN A 385 -14.09 14.85 -39.10
C GLN A 385 -13.32 13.60 -38.66
N GLY A 386 -12.01 13.77 -38.44
CA GLY A 386 -11.13 12.69 -38.01
C GLY A 386 -11.42 12.24 -36.58
N PRO A 387 -11.06 10.99 -36.23
CA PRO A 387 -11.16 10.50 -34.86
C PRO A 387 -10.19 11.27 -33.93
N PRO A 388 -10.41 11.26 -32.60
CA PRO A 388 -9.56 11.97 -31.66
C PRO A 388 -8.09 11.58 -31.86
N LYS A 389 -7.23 12.60 -31.97
CA LYS A 389 -5.78 12.45 -32.13
C LYS A 389 -5.25 11.54 -31.03
N LYS A 390 -4.57 10.46 -31.43
CA LYS A 390 -3.77 9.62 -30.53
C LYS A 390 -2.76 10.50 -29.78
N PRO A 391 -2.45 10.23 -28.51
CA PRO A 391 -1.41 10.97 -27.79
C PRO A 391 -0.10 10.82 -28.57
N THR A 392 0.42 11.96 -29.04
CA THR A 392 1.67 12.03 -29.80
C THR A 392 2.83 11.79 -28.83
N LEU A 393 3.65 10.78 -29.12
CA LEU A 393 4.84 10.44 -28.34
C LEU A 393 5.84 11.61 -28.37
N THR A 394 6.35 12.03 -27.21
CA THR A 394 7.42 13.01 -27.11
C THR A 394 8.79 12.32 -27.10
N ALA A 395 9.87 13.02 -27.47
CA ALA A 395 11.22 12.48 -27.37
C ALA A 395 11.60 12.11 -25.92
N GLU A 396 11.12 12.91 -24.96
CA GLU A 396 11.29 12.68 -23.52
C GLU A 396 10.63 11.38 -23.04
N ASP A 397 9.50 11.00 -23.64
CA ASP A 397 8.82 9.73 -23.35
C ASP A 397 9.69 8.52 -23.76
N ILE A 398 10.46 8.62 -24.85
CA ILE A 398 11.35 7.55 -25.33
C ILE A 398 12.55 7.36 -24.38
N ASP A 399 13.15 8.45 -23.90
CA ASP A 399 14.28 8.37 -22.96
C ASP A 399 13.85 7.80 -21.60
N LEU A 400 12.63 8.11 -21.14
CA LEU A 400 12.09 7.55 -19.90
C LEU A 400 12.03 6.02 -19.93
N LEU A 401 11.67 5.41 -21.07
CA LEU A 401 11.59 3.95 -21.20
C LEU A 401 12.93 3.24 -21.08
N SER A 402 14.05 3.91 -21.37
CA SER A 402 15.38 3.29 -21.20
C SER A 402 15.70 2.96 -19.73
N ASN A 403 14.95 3.57 -18.79
CA ASN A 403 15.09 3.40 -17.35
C ASN A 403 13.97 2.54 -16.72
N TYR A 404 13.10 1.92 -17.54
CA TYR A 404 12.01 1.05 -17.11
C TYR A 404 12.37 -0.44 -17.17
#